data_AF-A0A955YA92-F1
#
_entry.id   AF-A0A955YA92-F1
#
_cell.length_a   1.000
_cell.length_b   1.000
_cell.length_c   1.000
_cell.angle_alpha   90.00
_cell.angle_beta   90.00
_cell.angle_gamma   90.00
#
_symmetry.space_group_name_H-M   'P 1'
#
loop_
_entity.id
_entity.type
_entity.pdbx_description
1 polymer ?
#
loop_
_entity_poly.entity_id
_entity_poly.type
_entity_poly.pdbx_seq_one_letter_code
_entity_poly.pdbx_strand_id
1 'polypeptide(L)'
;MTRPLRPLALLVVVACAPGTPPGSDTGDSGAVDDTADDSSAPPDSDTGTGGDSGDSGDSGTFGDSGDSGDSGDSGDSGSAPPCAGRTDGALITLDVVGQGFVFWATDDAFIDGAAAHLAKGTTQVPVMGAVVAGADCDPRHAFHVDAADLHWADFTIELCDGTPAYLDANLASWIASVKSWCPWSAVVKAVDDRRTP
;
A
#
# COMPACT_ATOMS: atom_id res chain seq x y z
N MET A 1 -21.98 32.74 46.15
CA MET A 1 -21.21 32.14 45.05
C MET A 1 -22.19 31.44 44.14
N THR A 2 -22.54 32.11 43.04
CA THR A 2 -23.66 31.78 42.15
C THR A 2 -23.15 30.83 41.06
N ARG A 3 -23.72 29.62 40.96
CA ARG A 3 -23.38 28.65 39.90
C ARG A 3 -23.91 29.15 38.55
N PRO A 4 -23.12 29.11 37.47
CA PRO A 4 -23.65 29.42 36.13
C PRO A 4 -24.46 28.23 35.60
N LEU A 5 -25.66 28.52 35.09
CA LEU A 5 -26.50 27.59 34.35
C LEU A 5 -25.87 27.30 32.97
N ARG A 6 -25.75 26.01 32.63
CA ARG A 6 -25.32 25.55 31.30
C ARG A 6 -26.46 25.68 30.29
N PRO A 7 -26.21 26.12 29.04
CA PRO A 7 -27.24 26.17 28.03
C PRO A 7 -27.58 24.77 27.53
N LEU A 8 -28.88 24.53 27.35
CA LEU A 8 -29.47 23.32 26.80
C LEU A 8 -29.20 23.30 25.28
N ALA A 9 -28.44 22.33 24.80
CA ALA A 9 -28.22 22.14 23.36
C ALA A 9 -29.51 21.63 22.70
N LEU A 10 -30.01 22.40 21.73
CA LEU A 10 -31.17 22.08 20.90
C LEU A 10 -30.76 20.98 19.90
N LEU A 11 -31.23 19.76 20.13
CA LEU A 11 -31.08 18.64 19.21
C LEU A 11 -32.06 18.81 18.04
N VAL A 12 -31.57 19.23 16.87
CA VAL A 12 -32.35 19.25 15.63
C VAL A 12 -32.22 17.87 14.97
N VAL A 13 -33.25 17.05 15.08
CA VAL A 13 -33.36 15.78 14.36
C VAL A 13 -33.89 16.07 12.95
N VAL A 14 -33.01 15.96 11.95
CA VAL A 14 -33.39 16.01 10.53
C VAL A 14 -33.83 14.61 10.11
N ALA A 15 -35.13 14.44 9.86
CA ALA A 15 -35.69 13.22 9.29
C ALA A 15 -35.49 13.20 7.77
N CYS A 16 -34.79 12.19 7.25
CA CYS A 16 -34.65 11.97 5.82
C CYS A 16 -35.86 11.16 5.30
N ALA A 17 -36.54 11.67 4.28
CA ALA A 17 -37.61 10.97 3.57
C ALA A 17 -37.04 9.92 2.59
N PRO A 18 -37.73 8.80 2.34
CA PRO A 18 -37.31 7.80 1.35
C PRO A 18 -37.63 8.30 -0.07
N GLY A 19 -36.58 8.49 -0.87
CA GLY A 19 -36.69 8.75 -2.31
C GLY A 19 -36.87 7.45 -3.10
N THR A 20 -37.91 7.39 -3.91
CA THR A 20 -38.24 6.31 -4.85
C THR A 20 -37.23 6.23 -6.01
N PRO A 21 -36.80 5.04 -6.47
CA PRO A 21 -35.97 4.91 -7.67
C PRO A 21 -36.80 5.03 -8.97
N PRO A 22 -36.30 5.68 -10.03
CA PRO A 22 -36.87 5.55 -11.36
C PRO A 22 -36.35 4.29 -12.05
N GLY A 23 -37.27 3.47 -12.53
CA GLY A 23 -37.01 2.46 -13.55
C GLY A 23 -36.99 3.10 -14.94
N SER A 24 -36.19 2.53 -15.84
CA SER A 24 -36.29 2.75 -17.27
C SER A 24 -35.76 1.52 -18.01
N ASP A 25 -36.65 0.92 -18.79
CA ASP A 25 -36.46 -0.25 -19.63
C ASP A 25 -35.87 0.09 -21.01
N THR A 26 -35.12 -0.87 -21.56
CA THR A 26 -35.04 -1.33 -22.98
C THR A 26 -34.51 -0.46 -24.15
N GLY A 27 -33.69 -1.11 -24.99
CA GLY A 27 -33.35 -0.75 -26.39
C GLY A 27 -31.91 -1.18 -26.76
N ASP A 28 -31.69 -2.43 -27.20
CA ASP A 28 -31.49 -2.89 -28.60
C ASP A 28 -30.22 -2.38 -29.30
N SER A 29 -29.34 -3.31 -29.70
CA SER A 29 -28.41 -3.18 -30.83
C SER A 29 -27.81 -4.54 -31.21
N GLY A 30 -28.22 -5.04 -32.37
CA GLY A 30 -27.28 -5.28 -33.47
C GLY A 30 -26.59 -6.64 -33.54
N ALA A 31 -26.88 -7.36 -34.63
CA ALA A 31 -26.25 -8.58 -35.09
C ALA A 31 -24.72 -8.49 -35.24
N VAL A 32 -24.03 -9.60 -34.98
CA VAL A 32 -22.74 -9.93 -35.61
C VAL A 32 -22.76 -11.39 -36.07
N ASP A 33 -22.29 -11.56 -37.30
CA ASP A 33 -22.18 -12.76 -38.12
C ASP A 33 -21.46 -13.93 -37.44
N ASP A 34 -22.02 -15.12 -37.60
CA ASP A 34 -21.35 -16.40 -37.39
C ASP A 34 -20.53 -16.76 -38.66
N THR A 35 -19.23 -16.48 -38.66
CA THR A 35 -18.31 -17.14 -39.60
C THR A 35 -17.56 -18.26 -38.90
N ALA A 36 -17.98 -19.49 -39.21
CA ALA A 36 -17.25 -20.74 -39.03
C ALA A 36 -15.83 -20.64 -39.62
N ASP A 37 -14.82 -21.06 -38.86
CA ASP A 37 -14.16 -22.37 -38.98
C ASP A 37 -13.47 -22.55 -40.34
N ASP A 38 -12.16 -22.26 -40.37
CA ASP A 38 -11.26 -23.11 -41.13
C ASP A 38 -9.98 -23.34 -40.34
N SER A 39 -9.73 -24.63 -40.18
CA SER A 39 -8.72 -25.25 -39.36
C SER A 39 -7.41 -25.31 -40.14
N SER A 40 -6.30 -24.92 -39.51
CA SER A 40 -4.98 -25.48 -39.82
C SER A 40 -4.07 -25.35 -38.60
N ALA A 41 -3.98 -26.43 -37.84
CA ALA A 41 -2.98 -26.62 -36.80
C ALA A 41 -1.62 -27.03 -37.40
N PRO A 42 -0.51 -26.74 -36.70
CA PRO A 42 0.89 -27.03 -37.10
C PRO A 42 1.31 -28.44 -36.64
N PRO A 43 2.49 -29.00 -37.00
CA PRO A 43 3.80 -28.66 -36.39
C PRO A 43 4.95 -28.67 -37.44
N ASP A 44 6.15 -28.16 -37.19
CA ASP A 44 7.24 -28.99 -36.70
C ASP A 44 8.40 -28.11 -36.23
N SER A 45 8.76 -28.29 -34.97
CA SER A 45 9.98 -27.82 -34.34
C SER A 45 11.12 -28.78 -34.69
N ASP A 46 12.06 -28.31 -35.52
CA ASP A 46 13.29 -29.03 -35.83
C ASP A 46 14.17 -29.21 -34.60
N THR A 47 14.46 -30.48 -34.31
CA THR A 47 15.46 -30.92 -33.34
C THR A 47 16.79 -31.16 -34.06
N GLY A 48 17.84 -30.47 -33.64
CA GLY A 48 19.20 -30.60 -34.17
C GLY A 48 20.20 -31.05 -33.12
N THR A 49 20.35 -32.37 -33.00
CA THR A 49 21.53 -33.19 -32.68
C THR A 49 22.61 -32.70 -31.70
N GLY A 50 22.85 -33.52 -30.67
CA GLY A 50 24.05 -33.50 -29.85
C GLY A 50 25.30 -34.11 -30.53
N GLY A 51 26.44 -33.69 -30.01
CA GLY A 51 27.84 -34.00 -30.33
C GLY A 51 28.65 -32.78 -29.84
N ASP A 52 29.72 -32.85 -29.05
CA ASP A 52 30.80 -33.82 -29.00
C ASP A 52 31.32 -34.04 -27.57
N SER A 53 31.75 -35.28 -27.32
CA SER A 53 32.61 -35.67 -26.21
C SER A 53 34.08 -35.48 -26.58
N GLY A 54 34.88 -35.01 -25.62
CA GLY A 54 36.35 -35.04 -25.60
C GLY A 54 36.85 -34.08 -24.52
N ASP A 55 37.88 -34.31 -23.73
CA ASP A 55 38.80 -35.42 -23.51
C ASP A 55 39.40 -35.18 -22.10
N SER A 56 39.95 -36.24 -21.51
CA SER A 56 40.52 -36.28 -20.16
C SER A 56 41.93 -35.69 -20.07
N GLY A 57 42.33 -35.29 -18.85
CA GLY A 57 43.69 -34.91 -18.45
C GLY A 57 43.70 -33.51 -17.84
N ASP A 58 44.32 -33.20 -16.71
CA ASP A 58 45.51 -33.76 -16.08
C ASP A 58 45.51 -33.40 -14.58
N SER A 59 46.08 -34.27 -13.75
CA SER A 59 46.21 -34.09 -12.30
C SER A 59 47.53 -33.39 -11.99
N GLY A 60 47.48 -32.15 -11.48
CA GLY A 60 48.68 -31.37 -11.13
C GLY A 60 48.61 -30.74 -9.74
N THR A 61 49.19 -31.45 -8.78
CA THR A 61 49.94 -31.02 -7.58
C THR A 61 49.59 -29.72 -6.83
N PHE A 62 49.42 -29.89 -5.50
CA PHE A 62 49.52 -28.88 -4.46
C PHE A 62 50.69 -27.90 -4.66
N GLY A 63 50.42 -26.62 -4.46
CA GLY A 63 51.38 -25.51 -4.40
C GLY A 63 50.92 -24.46 -3.40
N ASP A 64 51.89 -23.81 -2.78
CA ASP A 64 51.92 -23.19 -1.46
C ASP A 64 51.12 -21.88 -1.27
N SER A 65 51.01 -21.53 0.01
CA SER A 65 50.38 -20.37 0.63
C SER A 65 50.82 -19.02 0.06
N GLY A 66 49.90 -18.06 0.03
CA GLY A 66 50.16 -16.64 -0.22
C GLY A 66 49.08 -15.78 0.41
N ASP A 67 49.45 -15.14 1.51
CA ASP A 67 48.69 -14.26 2.38
C ASP A 67 48.35 -12.89 1.75
N SER A 68 47.24 -12.32 2.21
CA SER A 68 46.91 -10.89 2.28
C SER A 68 46.73 -10.05 1.00
N GLY A 69 45.49 -9.60 0.84
CA GLY A 69 45.07 -8.49 0.00
C GLY A 69 43.66 -8.04 0.37
N ASP A 70 43.45 -7.71 1.64
CA ASP A 70 42.34 -6.86 2.07
C ASP A 70 42.52 -5.49 1.42
N SER A 71 41.56 -5.08 0.60
CA SER A 71 41.30 -3.68 0.31
C SER A 71 39.88 -3.52 -0.20
N GLY A 72 39.01 -3.23 0.76
CA GLY A 72 38.06 -2.14 0.60
C GLY A 72 36.74 -2.53 -0.03
N ASP A 73 35.88 -3.07 0.83
CA ASP A 73 34.52 -2.58 1.02
C ASP A 73 34.14 -1.44 0.06
N SER A 74 33.60 -1.82 -1.10
CA SER A 74 32.64 -0.94 -1.76
C SER A 74 31.40 -1.00 -0.90
N GLY A 75 31.47 -0.31 0.25
CA GLY A 75 30.34 -0.01 1.08
C GLY A 75 29.38 0.74 0.18
N ASP A 76 28.41 0.01 -0.36
CA ASP A 76 27.15 0.54 -0.80
C ASP A 76 26.76 1.51 0.30
N SER A 77 26.94 2.80 0.03
CA SER A 77 26.46 3.85 0.90
C SER A 77 24.96 3.86 0.68
N GLY A 78 24.33 2.77 1.15
CA GLY A 78 22.91 2.55 1.11
C GLY A 78 22.31 3.77 1.76
N SER A 79 21.65 4.59 0.95
CA SER A 79 20.92 5.74 1.42
C SER A 79 20.08 5.28 2.61
N ALA A 80 20.23 5.96 3.75
CA ALA A 80 19.46 5.63 4.95
C ALA A 80 17.98 5.48 4.56
N PRO A 81 17.25 4.52 5.16
CA PRO A 81 15.85 4.31 4.82
C PRO A 81 15.09 5.63 5.00
N PRO A 82 14.14 5.95 4.10
CA PRO A 82 13.36 7.16 4.22
C PRO A 82 12.74 7.31 5.62
N CYS A 83 12.71 8.54 6.11
CA CYS A 83 12.21 8.89 7.44
C CYS A 83 12.99 8.32 8.65
N ALA A 84 14.18 7.74 8.47
CA ALA A 84 14.99 7.22 9.58
C ALA A 84 15.30 8.28 10.68
N GLY A 85 15.49 9.54 10.30
CA GLY A 85 15.84 10.62 11.22
C GLY A 85 14.67 11.42 11.81
N ARG A 86 13.41 11.06 11.50
CA ARG A 86 12.25 11.81 12.02
C ARG A 86 11.98 11.48 13.49
N THR A 87 11.62 12.50 14.26
CA THR A 87 11.24 12.47 15.68
C THR A 87 9.85 13.07 15.88
N ASP A 88 9.30 12.96 17.09
CA ASP A 88 8.01 13.58 17.48
C ASP A 88 6.81 13.02 16.70
N GLY A 89 6.87 11.73 16.39
CA GLY A 89 5.84 10.98 15.67
C GLY A 89 6.18 9.50 15.62
N ALA A 90 5.55 8.75 14.72
CA ALA A 90 5.80 7.33 14.55
C ALA A 90 5.90 6.91 13.09
N LEU A 91 6.77 5.95 12.80
CA LEU A 91 6.79 5.24 11.52
C LEU A 91 5.88 4.02 11.63
N ILE A 92 4.79 4.01 10.85
CA ILE A 92 3.75 2.98 10.91
C ILE A 92 3.80 2.14 9.63
N THR A 93 3.70 0.82 9.78
CA THR A 93 3.55 -0.12 8.66
C THR A 93 2.16 -0.75 8.70
N LEU A 94 1.42 -0.62 7.61
CA LEU A 94 0.17 -1.35 7.36
C LEU A 94 0.41 -2.47 6.36
N ASP A 95 -0.32 -3.56 6.52
CA ASP A 95 -0.60 -4.52 5.44
C ASP A 95 -2.01 -4.26 4.94
N VAL A 96 -2.16 -3.99 3.64
CA VAL A 96 -3.44 -3.80 2.97
C VAL A 96 -3.58 -4.90 1.93
N VAL A 97 -4.24 -5.99 2.29
CA VAL A 97 -4.44 -7.17 1.41
C VAL A 97 -3.09 -7.70 0.87
N GLY A 98 -2.11 -7.88 1.76
CA GLY A 98 -0.77 -8.38 1.39
C GLY A 98 0.17 -7.31 0.81
N GLN A 99 -0.28 -6.06 0.70
CA GLN A 99 0.56 -4.94 0.25
C GLN A 99 0.98 -4.10 1.45
N GLY A 100 2.28 -4.11 1.76
CA GLY A 100 2.83 -3.30 2.83
C GLY A 100 2.91 -1.83 2.44
N PHE A 101 2.42 -0.93 3.28
CA PHE A 101 2.51 0.52 3.12
C PHE A 101 3.13 1.16 4.38
N VAL A 102 4.16 1.98 4.21
CA VAL A 102 4.88 2.64 5.31
C VAL A 102 4.64 4.15 5.28
N PHE A 103 4.31 4.76 6.41
CA PHE A 103 4.11 6.21 6.49
C PHE A 103 4.49 6.77 7.84
N TRP A 104 4.73 8.07 7.86
CA TRP A 104 4.95 8.84 9.09
C TRP A 104 3.63 9.38 9.61
N ALA A 105 3.40 9.24 10.91
CA ALA A 105 2.26 9.79 11.62
C ALA A 105 2.72 10.74 12.72
N THR A 106 1.97 11.82 12.91
CA THR A 106 2.16 12.78 14.02
C THR A 106 0.88 13.00 14.83
N ASP A 107 -0.25 12.40 14.45
CA ASP A 107 -1.47 12.43 15.28
C ASP A 107 -1.35 11.44 16.44
N ASP A 108 -1.38 11.97 17.67
CA ASP A 108 -1.16 11.17 18.89
C ASP A 108 -2.20 10.07 19.09
N ALA A 109 -3.48 10.38 18.83
CA ALA A 109 -4.56 9.42 19.03
C ALA A 109 -4.49 8.30 17.98
N PHE A 110 -4.09 8.64 16.76
CA PHE A 110 -3.84 7.67 15.71
C PHE A 110 -2.68 6.73 16.08
N ILE A 111 -1.56 7.28 16.55
CA ILE A 111 -0.37 6.50 16.95
C ILE A 111 -0.72 5.55 18.12
N ASP A 112 -1.41 6.06 19.14
CA ASP A 112 -1.87 5.25 20.28
C ASP A 112 -2.80 4.11 19.83
N GLY A 113 -3.72 4.41 18.91
CA GLY A 113 -4.60 3.41 18.29
C GLY A 113 -3.82 2.37 17.50
N ALA A 114 -2.83 2.78 16.70
CA ALA A 114 -1.99 1.87 15.93
C ALA A 114 -1.24 0.89 16.84
N ALA A 115 -0.64 1.39 17.92
CA ALA A 115 0.02 0.56 18.92
C ALA A 115 -0.96 -0.43 19.59
N ALA A 116 -2.18 0.02 19.89
CA ALA A 116 -3.22 -0.84 20.45
C ALA A 116 -3.67 -1.95 19.48
N HIS A 117 -3.85 -1.63 18.18
CA HIS A 117 -4.20 -2.59 17.14
C HIS A 117 -3.08 -3.62 16.93
N LEU A 118 -1.82 -3.18 16.91
CA LEU A 118 -0.66 -4.07 16.82
C LEU A 118 -0.61 -5.05 18.00
N ALA A 119 -0.86 -4.58 19.22
CA ALA A 119 -0.79 -5.40 20.43
C ALA A 119 -1.97 -6.38 20.58
N LYS A 120 -3.18 -5.95 20.18
CA LYS A 120 -4.43 -6.73 20.41
C LYS A 120 -4.86 -7.55 19.20
N GLY A 121 -4.31 -7.29 18.02
CA GLY A 121 -4.76 -7.90 16.76
C GLY A 121 -6.18 -7.48 16.36
N THR A 122 -6.68 -6.35 16.88
CA THR A 122 -7.96 -5.77 16.47
C THR A 122 -7.75 -4.84 15.27
N THR A 123 -8.80 -4.64 14.47
CA THR A 123 -8.77 -3.74 13.31
C THR A 123 -9.88 -2.69 13.44
N GLN A 124 -9.51 -1.42 13.30
CA GLN A 124 -10.40 -0.35 12.88
C GLN A 124 -9.89 0.17 11.54
N VAL A 125 -10.74 0.86 10.77
CA VAL A 125 -10.33 1.41 9.48
C VAL A 125 -9.43 2.62 9.76
N PRO A 126 -8.15 2.60 9.35
CA PRO A 126 -7.34 3.81 9.37
C PRO A 126 -7.86 4.74 8.27
N VAL A 127 -8.11 5.99 8.62
CA VAL A 127 -8.52 7.03 7.68
C VAL A 127 -7.40 8.03 7.56
N MET A 128 -6.83 8.11 6.36
CA MET A 128 -5.88 9.11 5.95
C MET A 128 -6.65 10.19 5.20
N GLY A 129 -6.86 11.34 5.84
CA GLY A 129 -7.75 12.39 5.33
C GLY A 129 -7.22 13.07 4.07
N ALA A 130 -5.91 13.05 3.85
CA ALA A 130 -5.27 13.55 2.65
C ALA A 130 -4.20 12.60 2.09
N VAL A 131 -4.36 12.24 0.81
CA VAL A 131 -3.36 11.60 -0.05
C VAL A 131 -2.63 12.69 -0.84
N VAL A 132 -1.30 12.66 -0.79
CA VAL A 132 -0.43 13.67 -1.38
C VAL A 132 0.48 13.02 -2.42
N ALA A 133 0.63 13.67 -3.59
CA ALA A 133 1.52 13.19 -4.63
C ALA A 133 3.00 13.32 -4.20
N GLY A 134 3.81 12.34 -4.60
CA GLY A 134 5.22 12.24 -4.25
C GLY A 134 5.48 11.18 -3.19
N ALA A 135 6.62 10.50 -3.30
CA ALA A 135 7.08 9.54 -2.29
C ALA A 135 7.48 10.25 -0.99
N ASP A 136 7.42 9.52 0.12
CA ASP A 136 7.94 9.95 1.41
C ASP A 136 8.64 8.80 2.13
N CYS A 137 8.08 8.29 3.25
CA CYS A 137 8.69 7.20 4.01
C CYS A 137 8.65 5.84 3.30
N ASP A 138 7.77 5.69 2.33
CA ASP A 138 7.72 4.52 1.46
C ASP A 138 8.11 4.90 0.03
N PRO A 139 9.38 4.67 -0.37
CA PRO A 139 9.85 5.05 -1.70
C PRO A 139 9.29 4.17 -2.81
N ARG A 140 8.53 3.11 -2.48
CA ARG A 140 7.92 2.20 -3.46
C ARG A 140 6.65 2.78 -4.08
N HIS A 141 6.06 3.79 -3.45
CA HIS A 141 4.80 4.41 -3.87
C HIS A 141 5.03 5.85 -4.34
N ALA A 142 4.28 6.28 -5.34
CA ALA A 142 4.35 7.63 -5.89
C ALA A 142 3.51 8.66 -5.08
N PHE A 143 3.07 8.26 -3.88
CA PHE A 143 2.25 9.07 -2.98
C PHE A 143 2.66 8.83 -1.53
N HIS A 144 2.22 9.75 -0.68
CA HIS A 144 2.23 9.61 0.77
C HIS A 144 0.92 10.15 1.34
N VAL A 145 0.78 10.07 2.66
CA VAL A 145 -0.39 10.59 3.38
C VAL A 145 0.06 11.75 4.26
N ASP A 146 -0.83 12.70 4.51
CA ASP A 146 -0.55 13.78 5.46
C ASP A 146 -0.38 13.18 6.87
N ALA A 147 0.77 13.45 7.48
CA ALA A 147 1.13 12.89 8.78
C ALA A 147 0.23 13.35 9.93
N ALA A 148 -0.46 14.49 9.78
CA ALA A 148 -1.30 15.07 10.82
C ALA A 148 -2.81 14.86 10.59
N ASP A 149 -3.23 14.39 9.41
CA ASP A 149 -4.64 14.17 9.07
C ASP A 149 -4.98 12.67 9.07
N LEU A 150 -4.94 12.08 10.26
CA LEU A 150 -5.09 10.65 10.49
C LEU A 150 -6.11 10.40 11.61
N HIS A 151 -7.04 9.46 11.41
CA HIS A 151 -7.95 9.03 12.48
C HIS A 151 -8.44 7.60 12.26
N TRP A 152 -9.08 7.01 13.28
CA TRP A 152 -9.69 5.69 13.20
C TRP A 152 -11.19 5.80 13.02
N ALA A 153 -11.78 4.90 12.22
CA ALA A 153 -13.21 4.79 12.03
C ALA A 153 -13.67 3.33 12.18
N ASP A 154 -14.88 3.14 12.68
CA ASP A 154 -15.52 1.82 12.74
C ASP A 154 -16.09 1.40 11.38
N PHE A 155 -16.47 2.38 10.56
CA PHE A 155 -16.98 2.22 9.21
C PHE A 155 -16.70 3.49 8.40
N THR A 156 -16.48 3.36 7.10
CA THR A 156 -16.34 4.48 6.17
C THR A 156 -17.24 4.26 4.95
N ILE A 157 -17.20 5.16 3.95
CA ILE A 157 -17.89 4.94 2.68
C ILE A 157 -16.87 4.31 1.72
N GLU A 158 -17.30 3.33 0.93
CA GLU A 158 -16.49 2.56 -0.04
C GLU A 158 -15.63 3.41 -1.00
N LEU A 159 -15.95 4.70 -1.16
CA LEU A 159 -15.26 5.58 -2.11
C LEU A 159 -13.77 5.79 -1.80
N CYS A 160 -13.34 5.66 -0.54
CA CYS A 160 -11.94 5.80 -0.16
C CYS A 160 -11.22 4.46 0.07
N ASP A 161 -11.84 3.31 -0.23
CA ASP A 161 -11.18 2.01 -0.09
C ASP A 161 -10.35 1.64 -1.32
N GLY A 162 -9.14 1.13 -1.09
CA GLY A 162 -8.21 0.79 -2.16
C GLY A 162 -6.89 0.23 -1.64
N THR A 163 -6.20 -0.55 -2.46
CA THR A 163 -4.85 -1.01 -2.15
C THR A 163 -3.79 0.05 -2.52
N PRO A 164 -2.60 0.04 -1.92
CA PRO A 164 -1.51 0.95 -2.30
C PRO A 164 -1.21 0.94 -3.80
N ALA A 165 -1.14 -0.24 -4.43
CA ALA A 165 -0.93 -0.36 -5.87
C ALA A 165 -2.09 0.23 -6.70
N TYR A 166 -3.32 0.15 -6.20
CA TYR A 166 -4.47 0.80 -6.85
C TYR A 166 -4.36 2.32 -6.79
N LEU A 167 -3.93 2.88 -5.65
CA LEU A 167 -3.69 4.31 -5.50
C LEU A 167 -2.59 4.78 -6.45
N ASP A 168 -1.47 4.07 -6.57
CA ASP A 168 -0.42 4.41 -7.54
C ASP A 168 -0.94 4.45 -8.97
N ALA A 169 -1.69 3.42 -9.37
CA ALA A 169 -2.24 3.31 -10.72
C ALA A 169 -3.27 4.41 -11.05
N ASN A 170 -3.92 4.98 -10.02
CA ASN A 170 -5.02 5.93 -10.16
C ASN A 170 -4.73 7.26 -9.44
N LEU A 171 -3.47 7.58 -9.16
CA LEU A 171 -3.12 8.63 -8.19
C LEU A 171 -3.70 10.00 -8.55
N ALA A 172 -3.60 10.38 -9.81
CA ALA A 172 -4.07 11.68 -10.29
C ALA A 172 -5.60 11.82 -10.12
N SER A 173 -6.37 10.79 -10.49
CA SER A 173 -7.84 10.81 -10.33
C SER A 173 -8.25 10.68 -8.87
N TRP A 174 -7.50 9.91 -8.09
CA TRP A 174 -7.70 9.74 -6.65
C TRP A 174 -7.55 11.06 -5.90
N ILE A 175 -6.43 11.77 -6.10
CA ILE A 175 -6.19 13.09 -5.49
C ILE A 175 -7.22 14.12 -5.97
N ALA A 176 -7.62 14.08 -7.25
CA ALA A 176 -8.60 15.03 -7.77
C ALA A 176 -10.02 14.83 -7.19
N SER A 177 -10.42 13.57 -6.97
CA SER A 177 -11.83 13.22 -6.70
C SER A 177 -12.07 12.70 -5.29
N VAL A 178 -11.26 11.75 -4.83
CA VAL A 178 -11.45 11.04 -3.55
C VAL A 178 -10.73 11.76 -2.41
N LYS A 179 -9.48 12.17 -2.65
CA LYS A 179 -8.57 12.91 -1.74
C LYS A 179 -8.14 12.15 -0.50
N SER A 180 -9.03 11.45 0.17
CA SER A 180 -8.75 10.62 1.34
C SER A 180 -8.50 9.16 0.95
N TRP A 181 -7.99 8.39 1.89
CA TRP A 181 -7.80 6.95 1.74
C TRP A 181 -8.14 6.26 3.06
N CYS A 182 -8.96 5.21 2.97
CA CYS A 182 -9.49 4.48 4.12
C CYS A 182 -9.45 2.97 3.85
N PRO A 183 -8.27 2.34 3.82
CA PRO A 183 -8.16 0.93 3.43
C PRO A 183 -8.85 0.01 4.46
N TRP A 184 -10.00 -0.57 4.10
CA TRP A 184 -10.86 -1.32 5.04
C TRP A 184 -10.18 -2.58 5.58
N SER A 185 -9.38 -3.21 4.74
CA SER A 185 -8.65 -4.45 5.07
C SER A 185 -7.27 -4.18 5.66
N ALA A 186 -6.98 -2.96 6.10
CA ALA A 186 -5.69 -2.62 6.67
C ALA A 186 -5.46 -3.27 8.03
N VAL A 187 -4.26 -3.83 8.20
CA VAL A 187 -3.78 -4.42 9.45
C VAL A 187 -2.48 -3.73 9.85
N VAL A 188 -2.37 -3.27 11.09
CA VAL A 188 -1.12 -2.71 11.61
C VAL A 188 -0.09 -3.83 11.80
N LYS A 189 1.09 -3.68 11.18
CA LYS A 189 2.18 -4.67 11.22
C LYS A 189 3.38 -4.20 12.04
N ALA A 190 3.62 -2.90 12.11
CA ALA A 190 4.68 -2.32 12.92
C ALA A 190 4.33 -0.88 13.30
N VAL A 191 4.79 -0.47 14.49
CA VAL A 191 4.77 0.90 14.98
C VAL A 191 6.13 1.17 15.62
N ASP A 192 6.90 2.06 15.03
CA ASP A 192 8.12 2.62 15.61
C ASP A 192 7.77 4.01 16.15
N ASP A 193 7.32 4.05 17.40
CA ASP A 193 6.92 5.28 18.11
C ASP A 193 8.16 6.01 18.62
N ARG A 194 8.36 7.23 18.10
CA ARG A 194 9.51 8.09 18.39
C ARG A 194 9.06 9.43 18.99
N ARG A 195 7.89 9.46 19.62
CA ARG A 195 7.44 10.61 20.42
C ARG A 195 8.22 10.70 21.72
N THR A 196 8.45 11.91 22.19
CA THR A 196 9.01 12.12 23.54
C THR A 196 7.95 11.84 24.60
N PRO A 197 8.28 11.10 25.68
CA PRO A 197 7.35 10.83 26.80
C PRO A 197 6.85 12.07 27.54
#